data_AF-A0A382B5S0-F1
#
_entry.id   AF-A0A382B5S0-F1
#
_cell.length_a   1.000
_cell.length_b   1.000
_cell.length_c   1.000
_cell.angle_alpha   90.00
_cell.angle_beta   90.00
_cell.angle_gamma   90.00
#
_symmetry.space_group_name_H-M   'P 1'
#
loop_
_entity.id
_entity.type
_entity.pdbx_description
1 polymer ?
#
loop_
_entity_poly.entity_id
_entity_poly.type
_entity_poly.pdbx_seq_one_letter_code
_entity_poly.pdbx_strand_id
1 'polypeptide(L)'
;MVNNEQRSDTGASFRQCLLELKWMIATWAVFFAWVIGYSSVAGYSVAEKAEVELVCGIPRWVFFGWVIPLIVANAFTVWFCLCKMQDEPMEELPEDTP
;
A
#
# COMPACT_ATOMS: atom_id res chain seq x y z
N MET A 1 -5.10 -34.55 -27.28
CA MET A 1 -5.66 -33.30 -27.84
C MET A 1 -5.53 -32.29 -26.73
N VAL A 2 -4.80 -31.19 -26.95
CA VAL A 2 -4.66 -30.14 -25.93
C VAL A 2 -6.07 -29.59 -25.69
N ASN A 3 -6.62 -29.84 -24.50
CA ASN A 3 -7.94 -29.37 -24.12
C ASN A 3 -7.92 -27.84 -24.12
N ASN A 4 -8.54 -27.26 -25.14
CA ASN A 4 -8.67 -25.81 -25.32
C ASN A 4 -9.79 -25.22 -24.44
N GLU A 5 -10.37 -26.03 -23.56
CA GLU A 5 -11.40 -25.63 -22.57
C GLU A 5 -10.80 -25.13 -21.26
N GLN A 6 -9.48 -25.21 -21.06
CA GLN A 6 -8.80 -24.48 -19.99
C GLN A 6 -8.54 -23.03 -20.41
N ARG A 7 -9.54 -22.36 -20.99
CA ARG A 7 -9.51 -20.91 -21.16
C ARG A 7 -10.02 -20.32 -19.87
N SER A 8 -9.11 -20.28 -18.89
CA SER A 8 -9.28 -19.66 -17.59
C SER A 8 -10.02 -18.32 -17.72
N ASP A 9 -10.99 -18.08 -16.86
CA ASP A 9 -11.58 -16.76 -16.66
C ASP A 9 -10.58 -15.83 -15.93
N THR A 10 -9.32 -15.81 -16.38
CA THR A 10 -8.25 -14.92 -15.92
C THR A 10 -8.62 -13.45 -16.13
N GLY A 11 -9.60 -13.16 -17.00
CA GLY A 11 -10.08 -11.81 -17.24
C GLY A 11 -10.71 -11.16 -16.02
N ALA A 12 -11.46 -11.92 -15.22
CA ALA A 12 -12.11 -11.43 -14.01
C ALA A 12 -11.07 -11.17 -12.89
N SER A 13 -10.20 -12.15 -12.61
CA SER A 13 -9.16 -12.04 -11.58
C SER A 13 -8.17 -10.92 -11.87
N PHE A 14 -7.76 -10.79 -13.14
CA PHE A 14 -6.83 -9.73 -13.56
C PHE A 14 -7.43 -8.33 -13.39
N ARG A 15 -8.73 -8.17 -13.67
CA ARG A 15 -9.45 -6.90 -13.46
C ARG A 15 -9.56 -6.56 -11.98
N GLN A 16 -9.82 -7.56 -11.13
CA GLN A 16 -9.87 -7.37 -9.68
C GLN A 16 -8.50 -6.96 -9.12
N CYS A 17 -7.44 -7.70 -9.46
CA CYS A 17 -6.06 -7.37 -9.10
C CYS A 17 -5.67 -5.95 -9.55
N LEU A 18 -6.08 -5.51 -10.74
CA LEU A 18 -5.81 -4.16 -11.22
C LEU A 18 -6.53 -3.08 -10.42
N LEU A 19 -7.77 -3.33 -10.00
CA LEU A 19 -8.51 -2.41 -9.15
C LEU A 19 -7.85 -2.30 -7.78
N GLU A 20 -7.48 -3.43 -7.18
CA GLU A 20 -6.78 -3.50 -5.90
C GLU A 20 -5.41 -2.79 -5.95
N LEU A 21 -4.63 -3.06 -7.01
CA LEU A 21 -3.36 -2.37 -7.26
C LEU A 21 -3.56 -0.86 -7.36
N LYS A 22 -4.61 -0.40 -8.04
CA LYS A 22 -4.89 1.03 -8.17
C LYS A 22 -5.17 1.69 -6.81
N TRP A 23 -5.91 1.01 -5.92
CA TRP A 23 -6.15 1.49 -4.56
C TRP A 23 -4.86 1.58 -3.74
N MET A 24 -3.99 0.60 -3.87
CA MET A 24 -2.70 0.58 -3.20
C MET A 24 -1.79 1.70 -3.71
N ILE A 25 -1.64 1.85 -5.03
CA ILE A 25 -0.84 2.93 -5.63
C ILE A 25 -1.40 4.30 -5.24
N ALA A 26 -2.72 4.50 -5.29
CA ALA A 26 -3.32 5.78 -4.92
C ALA A 26 -3.04 6.14 -3.46
N THR A 27 -3.16 5.16 -2.55
CA THR A 27 -2.89 5.36 -1.13
C THR A 27 -1.41 5.74 -0.90
N TRP A 28 -0.50 5.00 -1.51
CA TRP A 28 0.94 5.31 -1.43
C TRP A 28 1.29 6.65 -2.05
N ALA A 29 0.64 7.05 -3.14
CA ALA A 29 0.84 8.37 -3.75
C ALA A 29 0.39 9.51 -2.84
N VAL A 30 -0.73 9.36 -2.12
CA VAL A 30 -1.19 10.34 -1.12
C VAL A 30 -0.19 10.46 0.02
N PHE A 31 0.29 9.33 0.57
CA PHE A 31 1.32 9.37 1.60
C PHE A 31 2.64 9.94 1.10
N PHE A 32 3.05 9.65 -0.13
CA PHE A 32 4.24 10.23 -0.75
C PHE A 32 4.12 11.75 -0.88
N ALA A 33 2.98 12.24 -1.38
CA ALA A 33 2.70 13.66 -1.48
C ALA A 33 2.66 14.32 -0.10
N TRP A 34 2.11 13.65 0.91
CA TRP A 34 2.13 14.10 2.29
C TRP A 34 3.56 14.23 2.82
N VAL A 35 4.38 13.18 2.69
CA VAL A 35 5.76 13.19 3.18
C VAL A 35 6.53 14.33 2.53
N ILE A 36 6.47 14.49 1.21
CA ILE A 36 7.18 15.57 0.52
C ILE A 36 6.64 16.94 0.92
N GLY A 37 5.32 17.14 0.87
CA GLY A 37 4.70 18.43 1.12
C GLY A 37 4.91 18.90 2.55
N TYR A 38 4.55 18.05 3.53
CA TYR A 38 4.71 18.35 4.94
C TYR A 38 6.18 18.51 5.31
N SER A 39 7.07 17.62 4.87
CA SER A 39 8.50 17.71 5.21
C SER A 39 9.17 18.92 4.59
N SER A 40 8.76 19.35 3.38
CA SER A 40 9.27 20.58 2.79
C SER A 40 8.87 21.78 3.64
N VAL A 41 7.57 21.96 3.93
CA VAL A 41 7.10 23.13 4.68
C VAL A 41 7.64 23.12 6.11
N ALA A 42 7.48 22.01 6.83
CA ALA A 42 7.90 21.92 8.22
C ALA A 42 9.42 21.92 8.37
N GLY A 43 10.16 21.22 7.50
CA GLY A 43 11.62 21.17 7.51
C GLY A 43 12.25 22.53 7.24
N TYR A 44 11.79 23.27 6.23
CA TYR A 44 12.30 24.63 5.96
C TYR A 44 11.93 25.61 7.07
N SER A 45 10.72 25.53 7.65
CA SER A 45 10.33 26.38 8.78
C SER A 45 11.13 26.14 10.05
N VAL A 46 11.68 24.94 10.23
CA VAL A 46 12.55 24.58 11.35
C VAL A 46 13.99 25.01 11.09
N ALA A 47 14.45 25.03 9.83
CA ALA A 47 15.77 25.54 9.47
C ALA A 47 15.95 27.03 9.82
N GLU A 48 14.85 27.80 9.85
CA GLU A 48 14.85 29.20 10.30
C GLU A 48 14.89 29.37 11.83
N LYS A 49 14.67 28.28 12.59
CA LYS A 49 14.66 28.31 14.06
C LYS A 49 16.02 27.87 14.62
N ALA A 50 16.44 28.51 15.71
CA ALA A 50 17.72 28.21 16.36
C ALA A 50 17.75 26.84 17.05
N GLU A 51 16.59 26.31 17.45
CA GLU A 51 16.49 25.02 18.15
C GLU A 51 15.50 24.10 17.44
N VAL A 52 15.95 22.86 17.18
CA VAL A 52 15.14 21.80 16.59
C VAL A 52 14.48 21.02 17.71
N GLU A 53 13.16 21.09 17.78
CA GLU A 53 12.42 20.32 18.78
C GLU A 53 12.44 18.82 18.43
N LEU A 54 12.85 18.00 19.39
CA LEU A 54 13.00 16.56 19.24
C LEU A 54 11.81 15.83 19.89
N VAL A 55 11.34 14.77 19.25
CA VAL A 55 10.38 13.80 19.77
C VAL A 55 11.03 12.43 19.69
N CYS A 56 11.19 11.75 20.83
CA CYS A 56 11.89 10.46 20.92
C CYS A 56 13.30 10.46 20.31
N GLY A 57 14.03 11.59 20.40
CA GLY A 57 15.38 11.73 19.85
C GLY A 57 15.44 12.05 18.34
N ILE A 58 14.29 12.17 17.67
CA ILE A 58 14.17 12.49 16.24
C ILE A 58 13.54 13.89 16.09
N PRO A 59 13.95 14.72 15.11
CA PRO A 59 13.28 15.99 14.86
C PRO A 59 11.77 15.83 14.69
N ARG A 60 10.99 16.67 15.37
CA ARG A 60 9.53 16.58 15.38
C ARG A 60 8.96 16.54 13.96
N TRP A 61 9.46 17.40 13.08
CA TRP A 61 9.00 17.47 11.70
C TRP A 61 9.22 16.16 10.92
N VAL A 62 10.30 15.42 11.22
CA VAL A 62 10.56 14.08 10.65
C VAL A 62 9.58 13.06 11.23
N PHE A 63 9.31 13.13 12.53
CA PHE A 63 8.37 12.20 13.17
C PHE A 63 6.95 12.30 12.56
N PHE A 64 6.42 13.52 12.45
CA PHE A 64 5.10 13.74 11.85
C PHE A 64 5.08 13.67 10.31
N GLY A 65 6.19 14.02 9.67
CA GLY A 65 6.31 14.03 8.21
C GLY A 65 6.62 12.66 7.60
N TRP A 66 7.27 11.77 8.35
CA TRP A 66 7.71 10.47 7.82
C TRP A 66 7.23 9.30 8.67
N VAL A 67 7.51 9.30 9.98
CA VAL A 67 7.24 8.13 10.83
C VAL A 67 5.74 7.84 10.94
N ILE A 68 4.91 8.84 11.23
CA ILE A 68 3.46 8.66 11.30
C ILE A 68 2.87 8.19 9.96
N PRO A 69 3.12 8.89 8.83
CA PRO A 69 2.66 8.45 7.51
C PRO A 69 3.06 7.02 7.18
N LEU A 70 4.29 6.63 7.52
CA LEU A 70 4.80 5.28 7.28
C LEU A 70 4.03 4.24 8.10
N ILE A 71 3.80 4.48 9.39
CA ILE A 71 3.04 3.58 10.25
C ILE A 71 1.61 3.43 9.73
N VAL A 72 0.96 4.55 9.39
CA VAL A 72 -0.42 4.54 8.89
C VAL A 72 -0.49 3.81 7.53
N ALA A 73 0.45 4.04 6.62
CA ALA A 73 0.50 3.35 5.33
C ALA A 73 0.69 1.84 5.49
N ASN A 74 1.55 1.40 6.41
CA ASN A 74 1.76 -0.02 6.72
C ASN A 74 0.51 -0.63 7.36
N ALA A 75 -0.09 0.04 8.34
CA ALA A 75 -1.33 -0.41 8.97
C ALA A 75 -2.47 -0.54 7.96
N PHE A 76 -2.61 0.44 7.05
CA PHE A 76 -3.57 0.37 5.95
C PHE A 76 -3.27 -0.80 5.01
N THR A 77 -2.01 -1.01 4.63
CA THR A 77 -1.61 -2.11 3.75
C THR A 77 -1.93 -3.46 4.40
N VAL A 78 -1.61 -3.65 5.67
CA VAL A 78 -1.92 -4.89 6.41
C VAL A 78 -3.44 -5.09 6.49
N TRP A 79 -4.20 -4.06 6.86
CA TRP A 79 -5.66 -4.14 6.90
C TRP A 79 -6.26 -4.47 5.52
N PHE A 80 -5.73 -3.86 4.46
CA PHE A 80 -6.17 -4.10 3.09
C PHE A 80 -5.89 -5.55 2.67
N CYS A 81 -4.68 -6.05 2.92
CA CYS A 81 -4.33 -7.44 2.64
C CYS A 81 -5.21 -8.43 3.41
N LEU A 82 -5.52 -8.16 4.69
CA LEU A 82 -6.26 -9.10 5.53
C LEU A 82 -7.78 -9.05 5.33
N CYS A 83 -8.35 -7.88 5.03
CA CYS A 83 -9.80 -7.70 5.01
C CYS A 83 -10.39 -7.50 3.61
N LYS A 84 -9.57 -7.15 2.60
CA LYS A 84 -10.04 -6.81 1.25
C LYS A 84 -9.52 -7.73 0.17
N MET A 85 -8.35 -8.34 0.33
CA MET A 85 -7.86 -9.35 -0.61
C MET A 85 -8.76 -10.58 -0.46
N GLN A 86 -9.68 -10.77 -1.41
CA GLN A 86 -10.50 -11.97 -1.47
C GLN A 86 -9.68 -13.05 -2.17
N ASP A 87 -9.49 -14.19 -1.51
CA ASP A 87 -9.01 -15.39 -2.19
C ASP A 87 -10.13 -15.85 -3.14
N GLU A 88 -9.93 -15.66 -4.45
CA GLU A 88 -10.79 -16.29 -5.44
C GLU A 88 -10.66 -17.81 -5.31
N PRO A 89 -11.77 -18.56 -5.41
CA PRO A 89 -11.73 -20.02 -5.33
C PRO A 89 -10.84 -20.54 -6.46
N MET A 90 -9.73 -21.18 -6.09
CA MET A 90 -8.93 -21.96 -7.03
C MET A 90 -9.83 -23.06 -7.58
N GLU A 91 -9.95 -23.14 -8.90
CA GLU A 91 -10.70 -24.19 -9.61
C GLU A 91 -10.30 -25.56 -9.05
N GLU A 92 -11.28 -26.42 -8.73
CA GLU A 92 -10.99 -27.75 -8.21
C GLU A 92 -10.12 -28.50 -9.23
N LEU A 93 -8.95 -28.95 -8.78
CA LEU A 93 -8.07 -29.77 -9.59
C LEU A 93 -8.88 -30.99 -10.06
N PRO A 94 -8.77 -31.40 -11.34
CA PRO A 94 -9.44 -32.60 -11.79
C PRO A 94 -9.03 -33.74 -10.85
N GLU A 95 -10.01 -34.35 -10.18
CA GLU A 95 -9.75 -35.55 -9.39
C GLU A 95 -9.07 -36.55 -10.33
N ASP A 96 -7.85 -36.95 -9.97
CA ASP A 96 -7.15 -38.06 -10.60
C ASP A 96 -7.97 -39.33 -10.31
N THR A 97 -9.04 -39.55 -11.07
CA THR A 97 -9.78 -40.81 -11.08
C THR A 97 -8.86 -41.87 -11.67
N PRO A 98 -8.61 -43.00 -10.97
CA PRO A 98 -7.69 -44.06 -11.40
C PRO A 98 -8.10 -44.76 -12.69
#